data_AF-A0A8H4S3K3-F1
#
_entry.id   AF-A0A8H4S3K3-F1
#
_cell.length_a   1.000
_cell.length_b   1.000
_cell.length_c   1.000
_cell.angle_alpha   90.00
_cell.angle_beta   90.00
_cell.angle_gamma   90.00
#
_symmetry.space_group_name_H-M   'P 1'
#
loop_
_entity.id
_entity.type
_entity.pdbx_description
1 polymer ?
#
loop_
_entity_poly.entity_id
_entity_poly.type
_entity_poly.pdbx_seq_one_letter_code
_entity_poly.pdbx_strand_id
1 'polypeptide(L)'
;MLLDSGANEQNSTFPLERAIGNIKDADPDHDGYYHSAEQLLELGWTLSARDIGTCRSKTLRSLLVKELAARRKRLWELARSYLPPDKLPSLRQGELLDIDAGYVYTVLVETGRKLDSSLRPMDPGVTLYHYRNLLSAETMEELYQAGFYGVDLPGIPGVAPLGSAGMTPIIVMNSRNSKCFVKALKWFISKGADASRKLPGTNARVAHLLTERITMNILSNQHEDNWDYWLQTFLLNKNKDSLVPFVRDACACACSPGGCTTLSVALRLVFSILPSLYSAPYPAERLRRLLKILIEWHRNYPKADQVLIRCFTFDALSLTHTCCTGISPNFPHRSKSKDKSEIDDILEEEKERLKDLERLVSELEAKFEGFGLPVLEFLEGYWHSCMIQFLSKLDPYDEEHHKEVRKLGVVLEVDERPVPYRISLVIGTRIKEIINEELDEFESWWPGISYPYQGMVAG
;
A
#
# COMPACT_ATOMS: atom_id res chain seq x y z
N MET A 1 41.58 8.98 9.76
CA MET A 1 40.45 9.85 9.39
C MET A 1 39.13 9.54 10.13
N LEU A 2 38.59 8.31 10.11
CA LEU A 2 37.39 8.00 10.91
C LEU A 2 37.68 7.98 12.42
N LEU A 3 38.84 7.45 12.81
CA LEU A 3 39.35 7.51 14.19
C LEU A 3 39.63 8.96 14.64
N ASP A 4 40.06 9.84 13.72
CA ASP A 4 40.36 11.26 14.02
C ASP A 4 39.10 12.14 14.14
N SER A 5 37.92 11.62 13.77
CA SER A 5 36.67 12.39 13.76
C SER A 5 35.95 12.45 15.13
N GLY A 6 36.65 12.11 16.22
CA GLY A 6 36.16 12.26 17.60
C GLY A 6 35.63 10.98 18.24
N ALA A 7 36.01 9.81 17.72
CA ALA A 7 35.69 8.52 18.31
C ALA A 7 36.66 8.18 19.47
N ASN A 8 36.47 8.79 20.65
CA ASN A 8 37.19 8.40 21.86
C ASN A 8 36.75 6.99 22.33
N GLU A 9 37.71 6.18 22.77
CA GLU A 9 37.55 4.80 23.29
C GLU A 9 36.49 4.64 24.40
N GLN A 10 36.05 5.74 25.02
CA GLN A 10 35.07 5.74 26.12
C GLN A 10 33.62 5.97 25.66
N ASN A 11 33.36 6.31 24.39
CA ASN A 11 32.01 6.47 23.85
C ASN A 11 31.76 5.48 22.71
N SER A 12 31.42 4.24 23.07
CA SER A 12 30.98 3.16 22.15
C SER A 12 29.64 3.43 21.45
N THR A 13 29.22 4.70 21.37
CA THR A 13 27.92 5.17 20.90
C THR A 13 28.02 6.09 19.68
N PHE A 14 29.23 6.35 19.14
CA PHE A 14 29.33 7.06 17.87
C PHE A 14 28.79 6.14 16.75
N PRO A 15 27.70 6.50 16.07
CA PRO A 15 27.07 5.58 15.12
C PRO A 15 28.00 5.39 13.92
N LEU A 16 28.35 4.14 13.61
CA LEU A 16 29.16 3.78 12.44
C LEU A 16 28.53 4.36 11.16
N GLU A 17 27.20 4.38 11.06
CA GLU A 17 26.39 5.09 10.05
C GLU A 17 26.95 6.47 9.67
N ARG A 18 27.31 7.33 10.63
CA ARG A 18 27.81 8.68 10.32
C ARG A 18 29.19 8.67 9.69
N ALA A 19 30.00 7.68 10.04
CA ALA A 19 31.33 7.48 9.50
C ALA A 19 31.29 6.93 8.07
N ILE A 20 30.41 5.95 7.80
CA ILE A 20 30.46 5.19 6.53
C ILE A 20 29.36 5.51 5.52
N GLY A 21 28.28 6.19 5.91
CA GLY A 21 27.07 6.30 5.10
C GLY A 21 27.23 7.06 3.77
N ASN A 22 28.25 7.90 3.63
CA ASN A 22 28.50 8.67 2.41
C ASN A 22 29.56 8.06 1.48
N ILE A 23 30.27 7.02 1.95
CA ILE A 23 31.40 6.42 1.23
C ILE A 23 30.90 5.57 0.08
N LYS A 24 31.51 5.73 -1.09
CA LYS A 24 31.24 4.99 -2.33
C LYS A 24 32.47 4.17 -2.73
N ASP A 25 32.24 3.10 -3.49
CA ASP A 25 33.34 2.26 -4.02
C ASP A 25 34.29 3.03 -4.96
N ALA A 26 33.84 4.16 -5.51
CA ALA A 26 34.62 5.00 -6.41
C ALA A 26 35.42 6.12 -5.69
N ASP A 27 35.33 6.19 -4.35
CA ASP A 27 36.07 7.22 -3.62
C ASP A 27 37.58 6.94 -3.64
N PRO A 28 38.45 7.95 -3.82
CA PRO A 28 39.89 7.75 -3.99
C PRO A 28 40.59 7.06 -2.81
N ASP A 29 40.04 7.18 -1.61
CA ASP A 29 40.56 6.60 -0.36
C ASP A 29 39.69 5.42 0.14
N HIS A 30 38.99 4.74 -0.78
CA HIS A 30 38.10 3.63 -0.44
C HIS A 30 38.80 2.53 0.37
N ASP A 31 40.02 2.16 0.00
CA ASP A 31 40.82 1.16 0.72
C ASP A 31 41.14 1.62 2.17
N GLY A 32 41.45 2.90 2.36
CA GLY A 32 41.69 3.48 3.69
C GLY A 32 40.43 3.44 4.57
N TYR A 33 39.27 3.71 3.98
CA TYR A 33 37.98 3.56 4.66
C TYR A 33 37.65 2.10 4.99
N TYR A 34 37.97 1.17 4.09
CA TYR A 34 37.80 -0.27 4.31
C TYR A 34 38.61 -0.75 5.51
N HIS A 35 39.91 -0.47 5.53
CA HIS A 35 40.77 -0.84 6.65
C HIS A 35 40.37 -0.17 7.96
N SER A 36 39.94 1.10 7.92
CA SER A 36 39.42 1.78 9.10
C SER A 36 38.16 1.09 9.64
N ALA A 37 37.23 0.71 8.77
CA ALA A 37 36.01 0.01 9.18
C ALA A 37 36.34 -1.37 9.78
N GLU A 38 37.27 -2.11 9.18
CA GLU A 38 37.74 -3.41 9.68
C GLU A 38 38.31 -3.28 11.11
N GLN A 39 39.22 -2.33 11.34
CA GLN A 39 39.78 -2.07 12.68
C GLN A 39 38.72 -1.69 13.71
N LEU A 40 37.74 -0.85 13.35
CA LEU A 40 36.65 -0.50 14.25
C LEU A 40 35.81 -1.73 14.63
N LEU A 41 35.55 -2.62 13.67
CA LEU A 41 34.82 -3.85 13.91
C LEU A 41 35.61 -4.82 14.83
N GLU A 42 36.92 -4.91 14.66
CA GLU A 42 37.84 -5.67 15.54
C GLU A 42 37.86 -5.12 16.97
N LEU A 43 37.77 -3.80 17.12
CA LEU A 43 37.65 -3.11 18.42
C LEU A 43 36.26 -3.28 19.07
N GLY A 44 35.39 -4.09 18.49
CA GLY A 44 34.11 -4.48 19.10
C GLY A 44 33.00 -3.45 18.92
N TRP A 45 33.12 -2.53 17.95
CA TRP A 45 32.06 -1.57 17.64
C TRP A 45 30.74 -2.26 17.34
N THR A 46 29.64 -1.70 17.84
CA THR A 46 28.30 -2.27 17.61
C THR A 46 27.85 -2.07 16.17
N LEU A 47 27.03 -3.01 15.68
CA LEU A 47 26.54 -3.02 14.31
C LEU A 47 25.02 -3.21 14.31
N SER A 48 24.33 -2.35 13.57
CA SER A 48 22.86 -2.36 13.42
C SER A 48 22.45 -2.60 11.97
N ALA A 49 21.17 -2.92 11.76
CA ALA A 49 20.60 -2.99 10.41
C ALA A 49 20.68 -1.64 9.67
N ARG A 50 20.68 -0.54 10.43
CA ARG A 50 20.78 0.81 9.89
C ARG A 50 22.14 1.07 9.26
N ASP A 51 23.24 0.67 9.90
CA ASP A 51 24.60 0.86 9.38
C ASP A 51 24.78 0.14 8.04
N ILE A 52 24.21 -1.06 7.91
CA ILE A 52 24.23 -1.85 6.67
C ILE A 52 23.39 -1.18 5.58
N GLY A 53 22.18 -0.72 5.92
CA GLY A 53 21.26 -0.13 4.95
C GLY A 53 21.71 1.21 4.40
N THR A 54 22.33 2.06 5.21
CA THR A 54 22.81 3.37 4.77
C THR A 54 24.15 3.31 4.05
N CYS A 55 24.86 2.18 4.10
CA CYS A 55 26.14 2.00 3.43
C CYS A 55 26.00 1.96 1.90
N ARG A 56 26.58 2.97 1.23
CA ARG A 56 26.51 3.14 -0.24
C ARG A 56 27.58 2.33 -0.98
N SER A 57 28.73 2.09 -0.37
CA SER A 57 29.78 1.21 -0.87
C SER A 57 29.34 -0.25 -0.78
N LYS A 58 29.37 -0.98 -1.90
CA LYS A 58 29.04 -2.40 -1.91
C LYS A 58 30.07 -3.20 -1.12
N THR A 59 31.35 -2.86 -1.27
CA THR A 59 32.46 -3.57 -0.63
C THR A 59 32.42 -3.42 0.89
N LEU A 60 32.21 -2.19 1.39
CA LEU A 60 32.03 -1.94 2.83
C LEU A 60 30.76 -2.63 3.35
N ARG A 61 29.64 -2.55 2.63
CA ARG A 61 28.41 -3.22 3.04
C ARG A 61 28.61 -4.74 3.18
N SER A 62 29.33 -5.36 2.25
CA SER A 62 29.67 -6.79 2.34
C SER A 62 30.54 -7.12 3.54
N LEU A 63 31.49 -6.26 3.92
CA LEU A 63 32.25 -6.41 5.15
C LEU A 63 31.33 -6.40 6.38
N LEU A 64 30.40 -5.44 6.46
CA LEU A 64 29.46 -5.31 7.58
C LEU A 64 28.52 -6.52 7.68
N VAL A 65 27.96 -6.98 6.55
CA VAL A 65 27.08 -8.15 6.53
C VAL A 65 27.83 -9.40 7.01
N LYS A 66 29.07 -9.61 6.53
CA LYS A 66 29.91 -10.74 6.95
C LYS A 66 30.22 -10.70 8.44
N GLU A 67 30.59 -9.52 8.96
CA GLU A 67 30.89 -9.38 10.39
C GLU A 67 29.63 -9.56 11.26
N LEU A 68 28.47 -9.03 10.84
CA LEU A 68 27.21 -9.28 11.54
C LEU A 68 26.91 -10.77 11.60
N ALA A 69 27.05 -11.47 10.47
CA ALA A 69 26.84 -12.91 10.39
C ALA A 69 27.80 -13.67 11.31
N ALA A 70 29.08 -13.31 11.31
CA ALA A 70 30.09 -13.91 12.20
C ALA A 70 29.74 -13.72 13.68
N ARG A 71 29.31 -12.50 14.08
CA ARG A 71 28.85 -12.21 15.44
C ARG A 71 27.64 -13.05 15.85
N ARG A 72 26.68 -13.25 14.96
CA ARG A 72 25.50 -14.11 15.24
C ARG A 72 25.87 -15.58 15.37
N LYS A 73 26.84 -16.07 14.59
CA LYS A 73 27.39 -17.43 14.78
C LYS A 73 28.07 -17.59 16.13
N ARG A 74 28.95 -16.65 16.51
CA ARG A 74 29.63 -16.66 17.82
C ARG A 74 28.63 -16.62 18.98
N LEU A 75 27.61 -15.75 18.90
CA LEU A 75 26.55 -15.68 19.90
C LEU A 75 25.79 -17.01 20.03
N TRP A 76 25.48 -17.65 18.91
CA TRP A 76 24.81 -18.95 18.88
C TRP A 76 25.66 -20.09 19.46
N GLU A 77 26.95 -20.13 19.14
CA GLU A 77 27.90 -21.11 19.68
C GLU A 77 28.04 -20.98 21.21
N LEU A 78 28.12 -19.74 21.71
CA LEU A 78 28.12 -19.47 23.15
C LEU A 78 26.80 -19.92 23.78
N ALA A 79 25.67 -19.60 23.17
CA ALA A 79 24.36 -20.03 23.65
C ALA A 79 24.27 -21.56 23.79
N ARG A 80 24.68 -22.29 22.75
CA ARG A 80 24.67 -23.77 22.75
C ARG A 80 25.62 -24.38 23.78
N SER A 81 26.69 -23.68 24.13
CA SER A 81 27.70 -24.18 25.07
C SER A 81 27.29 -23.98 26.53
N TYR A 82 26.46 -22.97 26.81
CA TYR A 82 26.18 -22.53 28.18
C TYR A 82 24.72 -22.58 28.59
N LEU A 83 23.78 -22.56 27.65
CA LEU A 83 22.35 -22.58 27.94
C LEU A 83 21.77 -24.00 27.80
N PRO A 84 20.81 -24.36 28.65
CA PRO A 84 20.11 -25.63 28.50
C PRO A 84 19.21 -25.61 27.24
N PRO A 85 18.89 -26.78 26.64
CA PRO A 85 18.17 -26.85 25.38
C PRO A 85 16.80 -26.16 25.36
N ASP A 86 16.10 -26.08 26.50
CA ASP A 86 14.80 -25.44 26.64
C ASP A 86 14.86 -23.90 26.53
N LYS A 87 16.05 -23.31 26.67
CA LYS A 87 16.29 -21.87 26.53
C LYS A 87 16.79 -21.48 25.14
N LEU A 88 17.03 -22.45 24.26
CA LEU A 88 17.53 -22.20 22.92
C LEU A 88 16.37 -22.09 21.91
N PRO A 89 16.32 -21.04 21.07
CA PRO A 89 15.39 -20.99 19.96
C PRO A 89 15.65 -22.13 18.97
N SER A 90 14.60 -22.54 18.26
CA SER A 90 14.72 -23.52 17.18
C SER A 90 15.16 -22.82 15.89
N LEU A 91 16.38 -23.12 15.43
CA LEU A 91 16.93 -22.60 14.18
C LEU A 91 16.99 -23.69 13.10
N ARG A 92 16.70 -23.33 11.86
CA ARG A 92 16.91 -24.18 10.70
C ARG A 92 18.40 -24.33 10.40
N GLN A 93 18.76 -25.35 9.63
CA GLN A 93 20.15 -25.50 9.20
C GLN A 93 20.59 -24.28 8.37
N GLY A 94 21.72 -23.68 8.75
CA GLY A 94 22.27 -22.48 8.10
C GLY A 94 21.62 -21.16 8.52
N GLU A 95 20.55 -21.19 9.33
CA GLU A 95 19.90 -19.99 9.85
C GLU A 95 20.74 -19.35 10.97
N LEU A 96 20.79 -18.02 10.94
CA LEU A 96 21.41 -17.21 11.98
C LEU A 96 20.39 -16.66 12.95
N LEU A 97 20.84 -16.39 14.19
CA LEU A 97 20.05 -15.63 15.16
C LEU A 97 19.70 -14.25 14.58
N ASP A 98 18.40 -13.97 14.49
CA ASP A 98 17.86 -12.69 14.05
C ASP A 98 16.93 -12.13 15.13
N ILE A 99 15.62 -12.42 15.05
CA ILE A 99 14.62 -11.90 15.99
C ILE A 99 14.89 -12.29 17.45
N ASP A 100 15.40 -13.50 17.68
CA ASP A 100 15.71 -14.05 19.01
C ASP A 100 17.09 -13.65 19.52
N ALA A 101 17.93 -12.99 18.71
CA ALA A 101 19.30 -12.68 19.10
C ALA A 101 19.34 -11.86 20.40
N GLY A 102 18.39 -10.93 20.57
CA GLY A 102 18.30 -10.08 21.76
C GLY A 102 17.97 -10.88 23.01
N TYR A 103 17.03 -11.81 22.90
CA TYR A 103 16.66 -12.72 23.98
C TYR A 103 17.84 -13.62 24.38
N VAL A 104 18.48 -14.28 23.42
CA VAL A 104 19.62 -15.17 23.66
C VAL A 104 20.77 -14.43 24.35
N TYR A 105 21.08 -13.20 23.90
CA TYR A 105 22.10 -12.37 24.54
C TYR A 105 21.76 -12.08 26.00
N THR A 106 20.52 -11.67 26.29
CA THR A 106 20.07 -11.36 27.66
C THR A 106 20.18 -12.57 28.58
N VAL A 107 19.69 -13.74 28.15
CA VAL A 107 19.76 -14.97 28.94
C VAL A 107 21.20 -15.38 29.22
N LEU A 108 22.11 -15.22 28.25
CA LEU A 108 23.54 -15.49 28.48
C LEU A 108 24.15 -14.53 29.51
N VAL A 109 23.82 -13.24 29.48
CA VAL A 109 24.29 -12.27 30.48
C VAL A 109 23.78 -12.63 31.88
N GLU A 110 22.52 -13.06 32.00
CA GLU A 110 21.91 -13.48 33.28
C GLU A 110 22.63 -14.66 33.94
N THR A 111 23.40 -15.45 33.19
CA THR A 111 24.28 -16.49 33.77
C THR A 111 25.49 -15.92 34.55
N GLY A 112 25.63 -14.59 34.64
CA GLY A 112 26.70 -13.91 35.35
C GLY A 112 27.98 -13.75 34.53
N ARG A 113 27.94 -14.02 33.21
CA ARG A 113 29.09 -13.97 32.32
C ARG A 113 29.27 -12.59 31.69
N LYS A 114 30.52 -12.13 31.62
CA LYS A 114 30.89 -10.95 30.84
C LYS A 114 30.96 -11.33 29.37
N LEU A 115 29.99 -10.87 28.58
CA LEU A 115 29.99 -11.01 27.13
C LEU A 115 30.63 -9.80 26.46
N ASP A 116 31.23 -10.02 25.30
CA ASP A 116 31.70 -8.96 24.42
C ASP A 116 30.50 -8.12 23.94
N SER A 117 30.59 -6.80 24.12
CA SER A 117 29.54 -5.84 23.74
C SER A 117 29.23 -5.88 22.24
N SER A 118 30.18 -6.29 21.41
CA SER A 118 30.02 -6.43 19.95
C SER A 118 28.97 -7.48 19.56
N LEU A 119 28.69 -8.45 20.45
CA LEU A 119 27.69 -9.49 20.25
C LEU A 119 26.27 -9.01 20.54
N ARG A 120 26.12 -7.88 21.27
CA ARG A 120 24.82 -7.33 21.65
C ARG A 120 24.04 -6.88 20.41
N PRO A 121 22.82 -7.39 20.18
CA PRO A 121 21.95 -6.86 19.14
C PRO A 121 21.48 -5.46 19.50
N MET A 122 21.59 -4.52 18.56
CA MET A 122 21.12 -3.14 18.74
C MET A 122 19.60 -3.01 18.63
N ASP A 123 18.96 -3.91 17.89
CA ASP A 123 17.54 -3.85 17.53
C ASP A 123 16.80 -5.11 18.02
N PRO A 124 16.57 -5.27 19.33
CA PRO A 124 15.93 -6.48 19.86
C PRO A 124 14.46 -6.59 19.44
N GLY A 125 14.00 -7.82 19.24
CA GLY A 125 12.59 -8.12 18.98
C GLY A 125 12.12 -7.85 17.56
N VAL A 126 13.00 -7.47 16.64
CA VAL A 126 12.71 -7.34 15.21
C VAL A 126 13.76 -8.05 14.38
N THR A 127 13.38 -8.44 13.16
CA THR A 127 14.35 -8.91 12.15
C THR A 127 15.00 -7.73 11.45
N LEU A 128 16.18 -7.95 10.86
CA LEU A 128 16.89 -6.93 10.06
C LEU A 128 15.99 -6.31 8.97
N TYR A 129 15.05 -7.09 8.44
CA TYR A 129 14.14 -6.68 7.37
C TYR A 129 13.07 -5.67 7.79
N HIS A 130 12.83 -5.45 9.09
CA HIS A 130 11.93 -4.39 9.57
C HIS A 130 12.46 -2.98 9.24
N TYR A 131 13.76 -2.85 8.97
CA TYR A 131 14.41 -1.60 8.58
C TYR A 131 14.43 -1.35 7.07
N ARG A 132 13.46 -1.92 6.32
CA ARG A 132 13.39 -1.84 4.85
C ARG A 132 13.63 -0.44 4.29
N ASN A 133 13.19 0.63 4.95
CA ASN A 133 13.38 1.99 4.43
C ASN A 133 14.85 2.32 4.12
N LEU A 134 15.77 1.55 4.69
CA LEU A 134 17.20 1.64 4.55
C LEU A 134 17.78 0.51 3.68
N LEU A 135 17.05 -0.58 3.39
CA LEU A 135 17.60 -1.74 2.68
C LEU A 135 17.15 -1.76 1.22
N SER A 136 18.11 -1.84 0.30
CA SER A 136 17.82 -2.16 -1.10
C SER A 136 17.54 -3.66 -1.26
N ALA A 137 16.91 -4.07 -2.37
CA ALA A 137 16.65 -5.48 -2.64
C ALA A 137 17.96 -6.30 -2.74
N GLU A 138 19.02 -5.68 -3.24
CA GLU A 138 20.35 -6.26 -3.32
C GLU A 138 20.95 -6.48 -1.91
N THR A 139 20.81 -5.51 -1.00
CA THR A 139 21.21 -5.68 0.41
C THR A 139 20.39 -6.75 1.13
N MET A 140 19.08 -6.81 0.86
CA MET A 140 18.22 -7.84 1.46
C MET A 140 18.62 -9.24 1.00
N GLU A 141 18.94 -9.41 -0.29
CA GLU A 141 19.47 -10.66 -0.83
C GLU A 141 20.80 -11.04 -0.17
N GLU A 142 21.70 -10.09 -0.02
CA GLU A 142 23.00 -10.30 0.62
C GLU A 142 22.86 -10.81 2.07
N LEU A 143 21.98 -10.17 2.85
CA LEU A 143 21.63 -10.63 4.20
C LEU A 143 21.01 -12.03 4.19
N TYR A 144 20.12 -12.31 3.24
CA TYR A 144 19.46 -13.61 3.14
C TYR A 144 20.47 -14.71 2.83
N GLN A 145 21.38 -14.48 1.89
CA GLN A 145 22.46 -15.42 1.57
C GLN A 145 23.44 -15.62 2.73
N ALA A 146 23.58 -14.64 3.63
CA ALA A 146 24.37 -14.78 4.84
C ALA A 146 23.70 -15.65 5.93
N GLY A 147 22.42 -16.00 5.77
CA GLY A 147 21.67 -16.88 6.70
C GLY A 147 20.57 -16.16 7.50
N PHE A 148 20.27 -14.90 7.21
CA PHE A 148 19.16 -14.18 7.85
C PHE A 148 17.85 -14.49 7.12
N TYR A 149 17.08 -15.48 7.59
CA TYR A 149 15.88 -15.95 6.89
C TYR A 149 14.56 -15.37 7.41
N GLY A 150 14.59 -14.47 8.39
CA GLY A 150 13.43 -13.89 9.10
C GLY A 150 12.57 -12.92 8.28
N VAL A 151 12.13 -13.31 7.08
CA VAL A 151 11.39 -12.42 6.15
C VAL A 151 9.90 -12.26 6.49
N ASP A 152 9.29 -13.22 7.20
CA ASP A 152 7.87 -13.21 7.58
C ASP A 152 7.62 -13.39 9.09
N LEU A 153 8.66 -13.14 9.91
CA LEU A 153 8.57 -13.20 11.36
C LEU A 153 8.02 -11.87 11.90
N PRO A 154 6.93 -11.88 12.69
CA PRO A 154 6.38 -10.67 13.27
C PRO A 154 7.27 -10.17 14.41
N GLY A 155 7.42 -8.85 14.57
CA GLY A 155 8.13 -8.27 15.70
C GLY A 155 7.53 -8.70 17.05
N ILE A 156 8.38 -8.92 18.06
CA ILE A 156 7.98 -9.42 19.39
C ILE A 156 7.25 -8.31 20.16
N PRO A 157 5.97 -8.50 20.56
CA PRO A 157 5.25 -7.52 21.38
C PRO A 157 5.96 -7.23 22.70
N GLY A 158 6.01 -5.95 23.09
CA GLY A 158 6.68 -5.51 24.32
C GLY A 158 8.21 -5.42 24.24
N VAL A 159 8.84 -5.92 23.16
CA VAL A 159 10.29 -5.80 22.90
C VAL A 159 10.54 -4.96 21.65
N ALA A 160 9.84 -5.24 20.56
CA ALA A 160 9.92 -4.50 19.32
C ALA A 160 9.40 -3.06 19.50
N PRO A 161 9.92 -2.09 18.72
CA PRO A 161 9.34 -0.76 18.66
C PRO A 161 7.84 -0.81 18.33
N LEU A 162 7.04 0.12 18.89
CA LEU A 162 5.57 0.09 18.81
C LEU A 162 5.02 -0.09 17.38
N GLY A 163 5.68 0.48 16.38
CA GLY A 163 5.27 0.36 14.97
C GLY A 163 5.54 -1.00 14.32
N SER A 164 6.39 -1.83 14.93
CA SER A 164 6.81 -3.16 14.42
C SER A 164 6.29 -4.33 15.28
N ALA A 165 5.81 -4.06 16.50
CA ALA A 165 5.26 -5.07 17.38
C ALA A 165 4.06 -5.80 16.72
N GLY A 166 4.15 -7.12 16.60
CA GLY A 166 3.14 -7.96 15.94
C GLY A 166 3.08 -7.83 14.41
N MET A 167 3.91 -6.99 13.80
CA MET A 167 3.93 -6.74 12.36
C MET A 167 5.08 -7.48 11.71
N THR A 168 4.88 -8.02 10.51
CA THR A 168 5.98 -8.59 9.70
C THR A 168 6.67 -7.51 8.88
N PRO A 169 7.91 -7.75 8.38
CA PRO A 169 8.66 -6.79 7.57
C PRO A 169 7.88 -6.21 6.39
N ILE A 170 7.12 -7.06 5.67
CA ILE A 170 6.33 -6.64 4.51
C ILE A 170 5.17 -5.68 4.91
N ILE A 171 4.64 -5.80 6.13
CA ILE A 171 3.58 -4.91 6.65
C ILE A 171 4.14 -3.53 7.00
N VAL A 172 5.36 -3.43 7.51
CA VAL A 172 5.98 -2.13 7.87
C VAL A 172 6.72 -1.47 6.70
N MET A 173 6.80 -2.15 5.55
CA MET A 173 7.44 -1.67 4.34
C MET A 173 6.86 -0.32 3.85
N ASN A 174 7.65 0.75 3.88
CA ASN A 174 7.29 2.04 3.30
C ASN A 174 8.36 2.48 2.27
N SER A 175 7.95 3.09 1.15
CA SER A 175 8.88 3.63 0.16
C SER A 175 8.19 4.74 -0.61
N ARG A 176 8.86 5.88 -0.74
CA ARG A 176 8.43 6.95 -1.65
C ARG A 176 8.89 6.74 -3.09
N ASN A 177 9.92 5.91 -3.29
CA ASN A 177 10.42 5.55 -4.62
C ASN A 177 9.71 4.27 -5.11
N SER A 178 8.97 4.39 -6.22
CA SER A 178 8.16 3.31 -6.82
C SER A 178 9.01 2.11 -7.24
N LYS A 179 10.16 2.35 -7.89
CA LYS A 179 11.07 1.28 -8.33
C LYS A 179 11.63 0.47 -7.17
N CYS A 180 12.10 1.16 -6.12
CA CYS A 180 12.61 0.50 -4.91
C CYS A 180 11.51 -0.21 -4.13
N PHE A 181 10.27 0.30 -4.18
CA PHE A 181 9.11 -0.37 -3.57
C PHE A 181 8.83 -1.70 -4.26
N VAL A 182 8.66 -1.67 -5.58
CA VAL A 182 8.32 -2.88 -6.37
C VAL A 182 9.42 -3.94 -6.26
N LYS A 183 10.69 -3.55 -6.35
CA LYS A 183 11.81 -4.49 -6.17
C LYS A 183 11.78 -5.16 -4.79
N ALA A 184 11.55 -4.38 -3.73
CA ALA A 184 11.48 -4.91 -2.38
C ALA A 184 10.27 -5.83 -2.18
N LEU A 185 9.10 -5.43 -2.70
CA LEU A 185 7.89 -6.24 -2.63
C LEU A 185 8.09 -7.60 -3.34
N LYS A 186 8.58 -7.59 -4.57
CA LYS A 186 8.89 -8.83 -5.32
C LYS A 186 9.87 -9.72 -4.56
N TRP A 187 10.87 -9.12 -3.93
CA TRP A 187 11.84 -9.85 -3.11
C TRP A 187 11.19 -10.49 -1.89
N PHE A 188 10.37 -9.77 -1.12
CA PHE A 188 9.68 -10.36 0.04
C PHE A 188 8.80 -11.54 -0.35
N ILE A 189 8.00 -11.39 -1.40
CA ILE A 189 7.12 -12.46 -1.89
C ILE A 189 7.95 -13.66 -2.37
N SER A 190 9.05 -13.44 -3.10
CA SER A 190 9.90 -14.53 -3.59
C SER A 190 10.64 -15.29 -2.47
N LYS A 191 10.82 -14.66 -1.31
CA LYS A 191 11.38 -15.30 -0.11
C LYS A 191 10.32 -15.91 0.83
N GLY A 192 9.04 -15.83 0.47
CA GLY A 192 7.95 -16.49 1.19
C GLY A 192 7.20 -15.61 2.20
N ALA A 193 7.26 -14.29 2.09
CA ALA A 193 6.40 -13.41 2.87
C ALA A 193 4.92 -13.64 2.52
N ASP A 194 4.07 -13.83 3.54
CA ASP A 194 2.67 -14.19 3.34
C ASP A 194 1.78 -12.95 3.20
N ALA A 195 1.51 -12.57 1.95
CA ALA A 195 0.54 -11.50 1.65
C ALA A 195 -0.92 -11.91 1.93
N SER A 196 -1.23 -13.19 2.09
CA SER A 196 -2.59 -13.65 2.37
C SER A 196 -2.95 -13.62 3.86
N ARG A 197 -1.95 -13.46 4.73
CA ARG A 197 -2.07 -13.30 6.19
C ARG A 197 -3.10 -12.25 6.56
N LYS A 198 -3.85 -12.50 7.64
CA LYS A 198 -4.73 -11.50 8.28
C LYS A 198 -3.89 -10.34 8.84
N LEU A 199 -4.23 -9.12 8.45
CA LEU A 199 -3.58 -7.91 8.95
C LEU A 199 -3.98 -7.72 10.43
N PRO A 200 -3.00 -7.61 11.35
CA PRO A 200 -3.29 -7.52 12.78
C PRO A 200 -4.28 -6.39 13.11
N GLY A 201 -5.28 -6.70 13.94
CA GLY A 201 -6.30 -5.74 14.38
C GLY A 201 -7.41 -5.43 13.38
N THR A 202 -7.44 -6.07 12.20
CA THR A 202 -8.44 -5.80 11.16
C THR A 202 -9.02 -7.10 10.57
N ASN A 203 -10.10 -7.02 9.77
CA ASN A 203 -10.54 -8.14 8.96
C ASN A 203 -9.81 -8.24 7.60
N ALA A 204 -9.02 -7.23 7.25
CA ALA A 204 -8.26 -7.20 6.03
C ALA A 204 -7.10 -8.22 6.06
N ARG A 205 -6.59 -8.51 4.87
CA ARG A 205 -5.33 -9.25 4.66
C ARG A 205 -4.20 -8.31 4.29
N VAL A 206 -2.95 -8.74 4.50
CA VAL A 206 -1.74 -7.97 4.13
C VAL A 206 -1.78 -7.52 2.67
N ALA A 207 -2.29 -8.36 1.76
CA ALA A 207 -2.50 -8.03 0.36
C ALA A 207 -3.37 -6.78 0.14
N HIS A 208 -4.39 -6.51 0.96
CA HIS A 208 -5.18 -5.29 0.84
C HIS A 208 -4.35 -4.05 1.17
N LEU A 209 -3.54 -4.09 2.23
CA LEU A 209 -2.59 -3.02 2.59
C LEU A 209 -1.55 -2.80 1.48
N LEU A 210 -1.01 -3.87 0.91
CA LEU A 210 -0.05 -3.78 -0.19
C LEU A 210 -0.71 -3.19 -1.43
N THR A 211 -1.95 -3.58 -1.72
CA THR A 211 -2.70 -3.01 -2.84
C THR A 211 -2.90 -1.52 -2.67
N GLU A 212 -3.32 -1.08 -1.49
CA GLU A 212 -3.47 0.33 -1.18
C GLU A 212 -2.14 1.11 -1.35
N ARG A 213 -1.03 0.56 -0.87
CA ARG A 213 0.30 1.18 -1.03
C ARG A 213 0.77 1.27 -2.48
N ILE A 214 0.52 0.23 -3.28
CA ILE A 214 0.81 0.25 -4.72
C ILE A 214 -0.02 1.36 -5.38
N THR A 215 -1.32 1.38 -5.12
CA THR A 215 -2.23 2.39 -5.65
C THR A 215 -1.81 3.80 -5.21
N MET A 216 -1.45 4.02 -3.95
CA MET A 216 -0.89 5.32 -3.50
C MET A 216 0.39 5.70 -4.23
N ASN A 217 1.29 4.77 -4.51
CA ASN A 217 2.53 5.05 -5.24
C ASN A 217 2.27 5.40 -6.72
N ILE A 218 1.24 4.80 -7.32
CA ILE A 218 0.77 5.16 -8.66
C ILE A 218 0.22 6.60 -8.63
N LEU A 219 -0.65 6.91 -7.67
CA LEU A 219 -1.33 8.22 -7.56
C LEU A 219 -0.39 9.38 -7.16
N SER A 220 0.60 9.12 -6.30
CA SER A 220 1.48 10.16 -5.73
C SER A 220 2.56 10.66 -6.70
N ASN A 221 2.89 9.86 -7.73
CA ASN A 221 3.98 10.15 -8.66
C ASN A 221 3.39 10.52 -10.03
N GLN A 222 2.83 11.73 -10.11
CA GLN A 222 2.03 12.19 -11.25
C GLN A 222 2.83 12.51 -12.53
N HIS A 223 4.14 12.23 -12.58
CA HIS A 223 4.96 12.40 -13.78
C HIS A 223 4.68 11.28 -14.80
N GLU A 224 4.59 11.63 -16.09
CA GLU A 224 4.28 10.70 -17.20
C GLU A 224 5.18 9.45 -17.22
N ASP A 225 6.49 9.63 -17.03
CA ASP A 225 7.48 8.53 -16.96
C ASP A 225 7.15 7.46 -15.90
N ASN A 226 6.46 7.84 -14.83
CA ASN A 226 6.09 6.91 -13.77
C ASN A 226 4.84 6.09 -14.13
N TRP A 227 3.91 6.64 -14.90
CA TRP A 227 2.73 5.91 -15.38
C TRP A 227 3.12 4.78 -16.33
N ASP A 228 4.00 5.09 -17.28
CA ASP A 228 4.53 4.09 -18.22
C ASP A 228 5.33 3.02 -17.49
N TYR A 229 6.11 3.39 -16.47
CA TYR A 229 6.79 2.42 -15.61
C TYR A 229 5.81 1.44 -14.95
N TRP A 230 4.70 1.92 -14.39
CA TRP A 230 3.70 1.05 -13.75
C TRP A 230 2.98 0.18 -14.78
N LEU A 231 2.53 0.77 -15.89
CA LEU A 231 1.88 0.04 -16.97
C LEU A 231 2.79 -1.05 -17.53
N GLN A 232 4.05 -0.73 -17.84
CA GLN A 232 5.06 -1.71 -18.25
C GLN A 232 5.32 -2.76 -17.16
N THR A 233 5.38 -2.37 -15.89
CA THR A 233 5.58 -3.31 -14.79
C THR A 233 4.48 -4.35 -14.75
N PHE A 234 3.21 -3.98 -14.98
CA PHE A 234 2.09 -4.92 -15.01
C PHE A 234 1.99 -5.69 -16.34
N LEU A 235 2.20 -5.01 -17.48
CA LEU A 235 2.20 -5.62 -18.81
C LEU A 235 3.34 -6.64 -19.02
N LEU A 236 4.53 -6.38 -18.48
CA LEU A 236 5.71 -7.25 -18.62
C LEU A 236 5.71 -8.40 -17.61
N ASN A 237 4.99 -8.28 -16.49
CA ASN A 237 4.69 -9.41 -15.61
C ASN A 237 3.57 -10.28 -16.23
N LYS A 238 3.75 -10.73 -17.49
CA LYS A 238 2.82 -11.65 -18.18
C LYS A 238 2.76 -13.03 -17.51
N ASN A 239 3.66 -13.32 -16.57
CA ASN A 239 3.59 -14.51 -15.73
C ASN A 239 2.44 -14.37 -14.73
N LYS A 240 1.83 -15.51 -14.38
CA LYS A 240 0.67 -15.62 -13.46
C LYS A 240 0.90 -15.06 -12.05
N ASP A 241 2.11 -14.59 -11.75
CA ASP A 241 2.50 -14.05 -10.46
C ASP A 241 2.16 -12.56 -10.37
N SER A 242 0.90 -12.26 -10.06
CA SER A 242 0.50 -10.90 -9.67
C SER A 242 1.41 -10.40 -8.53
N LEU A 243 1.78 -9.11 -8.56
CA LEU A 243 2.57 -8.45 -7.51
C LEU A 243 1.98 -8.67 -6.10
N VAL A 244 0.67 -8.83 -6.02
CA VAL A 244 -0.09 -9.12 -4.81
C VAL A 244 -1.15 -10.16 -5.17
N PRO A 245 -1.33 -11.23 -4.38
CA PRO A 245 -2.34 -12.24 -4.67
C PRO A 245 -3.74 -11.61 -4.64
N PHE A 246 -4.60 -12.11 -5.51
CA PHE A 246 -6.01 -11.81 -5.38
C PHE A 246 -6.55 -12.45 -4.10
N VAL A 247 -7.08 -11.62 -3.21
CA VAL A 247 -7.69 -12.08 -1.97
C VAL A 247 -8.99 -11.33 -1.70
N ARG A 248 -9.83 -11.99 -0.91
CA ARG A 248 -11.04 -11.44 -0.33
C ARG A 248 -10.93 -11.45 1.19
N ASP A 249 -11.32 -10.35 1.82
CA ASP A 249 -11.47 -10.28 3.27
C ASP A 249 -12.85 -10.76 3.74
N ALA A 250 -13.17 -10.57 5.01
CA ALA A 250 -14.47 -10.90 5.60
C ALA A 250 -15.32 -9.66 5.89
N CYS A 251 -15.14 -8.57 5.14
CA CYS A 251 -15.93 -7.34 5.31
C CYS A 251 -17.40 -7.57 4.94
N ALA A 252 -18.33 -6.92 5.65
CA ALA A 252 -19.77 -6.99 5.36
C ALA A 252 -20.26 -5.82 4.48
N CYS A 253 -19.35 -5.12 3.79
CA CYS A 253 -19.70 -3.92 3.07
C CYS A 253 -20.40 -4.22 1.75
N ALA A 254 -21.49 -3.51 1.48
CA ALA A 254 -22.25 -3.63 0.25
C ALA A 254 -21.43 -3.28 -1.01
N CYS A 255 -20.28 -2.60 -0.91
CA CYS A 255 -19.42 -2.37 -2.08
C CYS A 255 -18.85 -3.66 -2.68
N SER A 256 -18.75 -4.74 -1.90
CA SER A 256 -18.24 -6.02 -2.39
C SER A 256 -18.89 -7.18 -1.62
N PRO A 257 -19.94 -7.81 -2.18
CA PRO A 257 -20.65 -8.91 -1.54
C PRO A 257 -19.71 -10.05 -1.19
N GLY A 258 -19.80 -10.54 0.04
CA GLY A 258 -18.94 -11.62 0.57
C GLY A 258 -17.54 -11.19 0.97
N GLY A 259 -17.23 -9.88 0.95
CA GLY A 259 -15.95 -9.35 1.39
C GLY A 259 -15.25 -8.52 0.32
N CYS A 260 -14.45 -7.58 0.79
CA CYS A 260 -13.72 -6.63 0.01
C CYS A 260 -12.55 -7.34 -0.68
N THR A 261 -12.33 -6.97 -1.93
CA THR A 261 -11.29 -7.50 -2.82
C THR A 261 -10.14 -6.52 -2.91
N THR A 262 -8.94 -6.99 -3.30
CA THR A 262 -7.81 -6.08 -3.61
C THR A 262 -8.21 -5.02 -4.63
N LEU A 263 -8.92 -5.39 -5.70
CA LEU A 263 -9.42 -4.44 -6.71
C LEU A 263 -10.39 -3.41 -6.11
N SER A 264 -11.36 -3.82 -5.30
CA SER A 264 -12.29 -2.88 -4.65
C SER A 264 -11.61 -1.92 -3.68
N VAL A 265 -10.51 -2.35 -3.03
CA VAL A 265 -9.70 -1.48 -2.17
C VAL A 265 -8.93 -0.46 -3.01
N ALA A 266 -8.33 -0.88 -4.13
CA ALA A 266 -7.66 0.03 -5.06
C ALA A 266 -8.63 1.09 -5.62
N LEU A 267 -9.81 0.67 -6.09
CA LEU A 267 -10.81 1.58 -6.67
C LEU A 267 -11.29 2.61 -5.67
N ARG A 268 -11.62 2.18 -4.44
CA ARG A 268 -12.01 3.10 -3.38
C ARG A 268 -10.96 4.16 -3.09
N LEU A 269 -9.68 3.78 -3.07
CA LEU A 269 -8.62 4.75 -2.85
C LEU A 269 -8.58 5.78 -3.99
N VAL A 270 -8.73 5.34 -5.24
CA VAL A 270 -8.89 6.24 -6.39
C VAL A 270 -10.06 7.20 -6.16
N PHE A 271 -11.22 6.69 -5.71
CA PHE A 271 -12.42 7.50 -5.46
C PHE A 271 -12.19 8.52 -4.35
N SER A 272 -11.56 8.13 -3.25
CA SER A 272 -11.29 9.00 -2.10
C SER A 272 -10.38 10.19 -2.42
N ILE A 273 -9.53 10.08 -3.45
CA ILE A 273 -8.63 11.15 -3.85
C ILE A 273 -9.10 11.89 -5.12
N LEU A 274 -10.26 11.53 -5.67
CA LEU A 274 -10.86 12.23 -6.82
C LEU A 274 -10.91 13.75 -6.63
N PRO A 275 -11.28 14.31 -5.45
CA PRO A 275 -11.28 15.76 -5.26
C PRO A 275 -9.93 16.41 -5.56
N SER A 276 -8.81 15.74 -5.26
CA SER A 276 -7.47 16.21 -5.59
C SER A 276 -7.10 16.04 -7.07
N LEU A 277 -7.70 15.07 -7.77
CA LEU A 277 -7.52 14.87 -9.21
C LEU A 277 -8.25 15.95 -10.03
N TYR A 278 -9.40 16.46 -9.55
CA TYR A 278 -10.13 17.54 -10.20
C TYR A 278 -9.34 18.84 -10.33
N SER A 279 -8.47 19.14 -9.36
CA SER A 279 -7.58 20.30 -9.43
C SER A 279 -6.44 20.13 -10.44
N ALA A 280 -6.29 18.93 -11.03
CA ALA A 280 -5.23 18.63 -11.97
C ALA A 280 -5.69 18.85 -13.43
N PRO A 281 -4.76 19.17 -14.35
CA PRO A 281 -5.07 19.21 -15.78
C PRO A 281 -5.57 17.85 -16.28
N TYR A 282 -6.68 17.86 -17.04
CA TYR A 282 -7.27 16.69 -17.71
C TYR A 282 -7.64 15.54 -16.75
N PRO A 283 -8.55 15.75 -15.78
CA PRO A 283 -8.88 14.78 -14.75
C PRO A 283 -9.43 13.46 -15.32
N ALA A 284 -10.18 13.52 -16.42
CA ALA A 284 -10.74 12.34 -17.08
C ALA A 284 -9.69 11.45 -17.72
N GLU A 285 -8.74 12.02 -18.46
CA GLU A 285 -7.64 11.24 -19.05
C GLU A 285 -6.75 10.62 -17.96
N ARG A 286 -6.49 11.34 -16.86
CA ARG A 286 -5.76 10.79 -15.71
C ARG A 286 -6.49 9.62 -15.07
N LEU A 287 -7.79 9.76 -14.83
CA LEU A 287 -8.63 8.68 -14.32
C LEU A 287 -8.64 7.49 -15.28
N ARG A 288 -8.76 7.74 -16.59
CA ARG A 288 -8.72 6.70 -17.63
C ARG A 288 -7.41 5.92 -17.59
N ARG A 289 -6.27 6.61 -17.53
CA ARG A 289 -4.93 5.99 -17.42
C ARG A 289 -4.81 5.14 -16.15
N LEU A 290 -5.31 5.65 -15.03
CA LEU A 290 -5.39 4.92 -13.76
C LEU A 290 -6.18 3.63 -13.87
N LEU A 291 -7.39 3.72 -14.41
CA LEU A 291 -8.27 2.56 -14.57
C LEU A 291 -7.65 1.52 -15.50
N LYS A 292 -7.01 1.94 -16.60
CA LYS A 292 -6.26 1.02 -17.49
C LYS A 292 -5.19 0.24 -16.74
N ILE A 293 -4.40 0.90 -15.87
CA ILE A 293 -3.39 0.23 -15.05
C ILE A 293 -4.02 -0.76 -14.08
N LEU A 294 -5.11 -0.37 -13.41
CA LEU A 294 -5.79 -1.25 -12.46
C LEU A 294 -6.43 -2.46 -13.14
N ILE A 295 -7.05 -2.26 -14.31
CA ILE A 295 -7.63 -3.31 -15.14
C ILE A 295 -6.53 -4.29 -15.57
N GLU A 296 -5.41 -3.79 -16.09
CA GLU A 296 -4.31 -4.67 -16.52
C GLU A 296 -3.70 -5.44 -15.34
N TRP A 297 -3.47 -4.77 -14.21
CA TRP A 297 -2.98 -5.43 -13.00
C TRP A 297 -3.93 -6.54 -12.53
N HIS A 298 -5.24 -6.35 -12.67
CA HIS A 298 -6.25 -7.32 -12.25
C HIS A 298 -6.83 -8.13 -13.43
N ARG A 299 -6.18 -8.19 -14.59
CA ARG A 299 -6.75 -8.83 -15.79
C ARG A 299 -7.08 -10.31 -15.62
N ASN A 300 -6.34 -11.00 -14.76
CA ASN A 300 -6.54 -12.43 -14.46
C ASN A 300 -7.57 -12.65 -13.33
N TYR A 301 -8.17 -11.58 -12.83
CA TYR A 301 -9.08 -11.64 -11.71
C TYR A 301 -10.47 -12.07 -12.18
N PRO A 302 -11.05 -13.16 -11.62
CA PRO A 302 -12.39 -13.58 -12.01
C PRO A 302 -13.40 -12.46 -11.77
N LYS A 303 -14.17 -12.13 -12.80
CA LYS A 303 -15.25 -11.12 -12.72
C LYS A 303 -14.76 -9.74 -12.28
N ALA A 304 -13.55 -9.35 -12.70
CA ALA A 304 -13.01 -8.01 -12.45
C ALA A 304 -13.97 -6.90 -12.93
N ASP A 305 -14.64 -7.12 -14.06
CA ASP A 305 -15.58 -6.16 -14.63
C ASP A 305 -16.82 -5.95 -13.75
N GLN A 306 -17.36 -7.03 -13.16
CA GLN A 306 -18.47 -6.96 -12.20
C GLN A 306 -18.07 -6.15 -10.96
N VAL A 307 -16.83 -6.32 -10.48
CA VAL A 307 -16.29 -5.55 -9.36
C VAL A 307 -16.17 -4.07 -9.72
N LEU A 308 -15.73 -3.74 -10.93
CA LEU A 308 -15.69 -2.37 -11.43
C LEU A 308 -17.10 -1.76 -11.49
N ILE A 309 -18.03 -2.39 -12.21
CA ILE A 309 -19.42 -1.92 -12.35
C ILE A 309 -20.04 -1.66 -10.97
N ARG A 310 -19.89 -2.61 -10.04
CA ARG A 310 -20.42 -2.46 -8.69
C ARG A 310 -19.77 -1.34 -7.90
N CYS A 311 -18.44 -1.24 -7.90
CA CYS A 311 -17.74 -0.19 -7.15
C CYS A 311 -18.10 1.21 -7.68
N PHE A 312 -18.16 1.37 -9.00
CA PHE A 312 -18.57 2.61 -9.65
C PHE A 312 -20.01 2.99 -9.29
N THR A 313 -20.94 2.03 -9.36
CA THR A 313 -22.35 2.25 -9.00
C THR A 313 -22.50 2.59 -7.52
N PHE A 314 -21.76 1.90 -6.64
CA PHE A 314 -21.73 2.17 -5.20
C PHE A 314 -21.28 3.61 -4.90
N ASP A 315 -20.19 4.06 -5.53
CA ASP A 315 -19.68 5.43 -5.39
C ASP A 315 -20.68 6.47 -5.94
N ALA A 316 -21.28 6.20 -7.11
CA ALA A 316 -22.23 7.10 -7.73
C ALA A 316 -23.52 7.31 -6.91
N LEU A 317 -23.91 6.33 -6.09
CA LEU A 317 -25.02 6.43 -5.13
C LEU A 317 -24.63 7.06 -3.78
N SER A 318 -23.36 7.46 -3.63
CA SER A 318 -22.80 8.04 -2.41
C SER A 318 -23.07 7.17 -1.16
N LEU A 319 -22.91 5.86 -1.30
CA LEU A 319 -23.07 4.91 -0.20
C LEU A 319 -21.85 4.90 0.72
N THR A 320 -22.09 4.60 1.99
CA THR A 320 -21.06 4.64 3.03
C THR A 320 -20.33 3.30 3.12
N HIS A 321 -19.00 3.33 3.05
CA HIS A 321 -18.20 2.13 3.27
C HIS A 321 -18.20 1.70 4.74
N THR A 322 -18.67 0.48 5.02
CA THR A 322 -18.66 -0.15 6.36
C THR A 322 -17.43 -1.04 6.62
N CYS A 323 -16.51 -1.12 5.67
CA CYS A 323 -15.36 -2.02 5.69
C CYS A 323 -14.09 -1.40 6.32
N CYS A 324 -13.09 -2.23 6.60
CA CYS A 324 -11.98 -1.93 7.50
C CYS A 324 -10.92 -0.93 7.00
N THR A 325 -11.12 -0.23 5.89
CA THR A 325 -10.02 0.46 5.19
C THR A 325 -9.97 1.96 5.40
N GLY A 326 -10.17 2.42 6.64
CA GLY A 326 -9.37 3.53 7.16
C GLY A 326 -7.93 3.08 7.43
N ILE A 327 -7.36 2.25 6.54
CA ILE A 327 -5.97 1.82 6.65
C ILE A 327 -5.16 3.08 6.41
N SER A 328 -4.55 3.63 7.45
CA SER A 328 -3.57 4.67 7.22
C SER A 328 -2.33 3.93 6.72
N PRO A 329 -1.86 4.13 5.47
CA PRO A 329 -0.73 3.37 4.95
C PRO A 329 0.55 3.61 5.77
N ASN A 330 0.60 4.76 6.45
CA ASN A 330 1.66 5.17 7.38
C ASN A 330 1.45 4.62 8.81
N PHE A 331 0.21 4.30 9.20
CA PHE A 331 -0.14 3.86 10.56
C PHE A 331 -1.17 2.70 10.54
N PRO A 332 -0.84 1.53 9.95
CA PRO A 332 -1.78 0.42 9.83
C PRO A 332 -2.26 -0.12 11.19
N HIS A 333 -1.50 0.08 12.26
CA HIS A 333 -1.88 -0.27 13.64
C HIS A 333 -2.99 0.61 14.24
N ARG A 334 -3.32 1.75 13.61
CA ARG A 334 -4.40 2.65 14.07
C ARG A 334 -5.74 2.36 13.42
N SER A 335 -5.75 1.47 12.44
CA SER A 335 -6.91 1.18 11.62
C SER A 335 -7.78 0.18 12.36
N LYS A 336 -8.90 0.67 12.89
CA LYS A 336 -9.92 -0.17 13.52
C LYS A 336 -11.05 -0.39 12.53
N SER A 337 -11.57 -1.62 12.50
CA SER A 337 -12.87 -1.86 11.88
C SER A 337 -13.95 -1.08 12.63
N LYS A 338 -14.96 -0.60 11.90
CA LYS A 338 -16.21 -0.13 12.51
C LYS A 338 -16.79 -1.27 13.36
N ASP A 339 -17.38 -0.91 14.49
CA ASP A 339 -18.06 -1.89 15.31
C ASP A 339 -19.40 -2.29 14.67
N LYS A 340 -19.99 -3.36 15.17
CA LYS A 340 -21.22 -3.90 14.58
C LYS A 340 -22.39 -2.92 14.67
N SER A 341 -22.50 -2.16 15.76
CA SER A 341 -23.61 -1.19 15.93
C SER A 341 -23.53 -0.11 14.88
N GLU A 342 -22.34 0.48 14.69
CA GLU A 342 -22.12 1.51 13.66
C GLU A 342 -22.42 0.98 12.26
N ILE A 343 -22.07 -0.29 11.98
CA ILE A 343 -22.41 -0.92 10.71
C ILE A 343 -23.92 -1.09 10.55
N ASP A 344 -24.60 -1.58 11.59
CA ASP A 344 -26.05 -1.82 11.56
C ASP A 344 -26.81 -0.49 11.37
N ASP A 345 -26.36 0.60 12.01
CA ASP A 345 -26.93 1.94 11.87
C ASP A 345 -26.80 2.44 10.42
N ILE A 346 -25.60 2.36 9.82
CA ILE A 346 -25.37 2.73 8.41
C ILE A 346 -26.26 1.90 7.47
N LEU A 347 -26.39 0.60 7.71
CA LEU A 347 -27.18 -0.29 6.85
C LEU A 347 -28.68 0.03 6.89
N GLU A 348 -29.22 0.41 8.06
CA GLU A 348 -30.63 0.81 8.16
C GLU A 348 -30.86 2.21 7.57
N GLU A 349 -29.96 3.17 7.80
CA GLU A 349 -30.03 4.51 7.22
C GLU A 349 -29.98 4.49 5.68
N GLU A 350 -29.16 3.62 5.10
CA GLU A 350 -28.94 3.57 3.65
C GLU A 350 -29.77 2.50 2.92
N LYS A 351 -30.70 1.84 3.62
CA LYS A 351 -31.45 0.67 3.14
C LYS A 351 -32.10 0.83 1.77
N GLU A 352 -32.77 1.96 1.50
CA GLU A 352 -33.39 2.19 0.19
C GLU A 352 -32.35 2.38 -0.92
N ARG A 353 -31.27 3.12 -0.65
CA ARG A 353 -30.15 3.27 -1.59
C ARG A 353 -29.42 1.95 -1.84
N LEU A 354 -29.35 1.07 -0.85
CA LEU A 354 -28.83 -0.29 -1.01
C LEU A 354 -29.71 -1.15 -1.91
N LYS A 355 -31.04 -1.03 -1.84
CA LYS A 355 -31.94 -1.71 -2.80
C LYS A 355 -31.71 -1.19 -4.22
N ASP A 356 -31.54 0.12 -4.38
CA ASP A 356 -31.22 0.72 -5.67
C ASP A 356 -29.88 0.23 -6.20
N LEU A 357 -28.86 0.08 -5.34
CA LEU A 357 -27.58 -0.51 -5.72
C LEU A 357 -27.77 -1.92 -6.31
N GLU A 358 -28.45 -2.82 -5.60
CA GLU A 358 -28.61 -4.20 -6.06
C GLU A 358 -29.38 -4.27 -7.39
N ARG A 359 -30.43 -3.46 -7.53
CA ARG A 359 -31.21 -3.37 -8.76
C ARG A 359 -30.36 -2.86 -9.94
N LEU A 360 -29.68 -1.72 -9.76
CA LEU A 360 -28.86 -1.11 -10.80
C LEU A 360 -27.69 -2.01 -11.20
N VAL A 361 -26.98 -2.59 -10.24
CA VAL A 361 -25.86 -3.50 -10.54
C VAL A 361 -26.34 -4.71 -11.32
N SER A 362 -27.46 -5.31 -10.95
CA SER A 362 -28.05 -6.44 -11.69
C SER A 362 -28.41 -6.07 -13.14
N GLU A 363 -29.04 -4.91 -13.34
CA GLU A 363 -29.38 -4.40 -14.68
C GLU A 363 -28.13 -4.08 -15.52
N LEU A 364 -27.13 -3.43 -14.91
CA LEU A 364 -25.89 -3.03 -15.57
C LEU A 364 -25.02 -4.24 -15.94
N GLU A 365 -24.90 -5.24 -15.07
CA GLU A 365 -24.17 -6.48 -15.37
C GLU A 365 -24.81 -7.24 -16.53
N ALA A 366 -26.14 -7.38 -16.55
CA ALA A 366 -26.85 -8.02 -17.66
C ALA A 366 -26.65 -7.26 -18.99
N LYS A 367 -26.64 -5.91 -18.95
CA LYS A 367 -26.38 -5.08 -20.13
C LYS A 367 -24.93 -5.16 -20.60
N PHE A 368 -23.98 -5.21 -19.67
CA PHE A 368 -22.56 -5.38 -19.98
C PHE A 368 -22.31 -6.70 -20.71
N GLU A 369 -22.85 -7.80 -20.19
CA GLU A 369 -22.77 -9.12 -20.83
C GLU A 369 -23.41 -9.12 -22.23
N GLY A 370 -24.55 -8.43 -22.40
CA GLY A 370 -25.24 -8.32 -23.69
C GLY A 370 -24.51 -7.48 -24.73
N PHE A 371 -23.72 -6.47 -24.33
CA PHE A 371 -22.98 -5.62 -25.26
C PHE A 371 -21.61 -6.18 -25.65
N GLY A 372 -20.95 -6.93 -24.77
CA GLY A 372 -19.63 -7.50 -25.05
C GLY A 372 -18.52 -6.45 -25.25
N LEU A 373 -18.71 -5.23 -24.73
CA LEU A 373 -17.74 -4.14 -24.82
C LEU A 373 -16.61 -4.31 -23.80
N PRO A 374 -15.44 -3.70 -24.01
CA PRO A 374 -14.47 -3.49 -22.93
C PRO A 374 -15.10 -2.72 -21.77
N VAL A 375 -14.83 -3.13 -20.53
CA VAL A 375 -15.45 -2.55 -19.32
C VAL A 375 -15.30 -1.04 -19.23
N LEU A 376 -14.16 -0.49 -19.67
CA LEU A 376 -13.94 0.95 -19.64
C LEU A 376 -14.84 1.70 -20.62
N GLU A 377 -15.07 1.16 -21.82
CA GLU A 377 -15.99 1.74 -22.80
C GLU A 377 -17.44 1.65 -22.33
N PHE A 378 -17.80 0.53 -21.70
CA PHE A 378 -19.10 0.37 -21.07
C PHE A 378 -19.34 1.40 -19.96
N LEU A 379 -18.32 1.62 -19.10
CA LEU A 379 -18.37 2.61 -18.02
C LEU A 379 -18.49 4.04 -18.54
N GLU A 380 -17.67 4.41 -19.53
CA GLU A 380 -17.67 5.75 -20.13
C GLU A 380 -18.97 6.05 -20.90
N GLY A 381 -19.60 5.02 -21.49
CA GLY A 381 -20.83 5.14 -22.28
C GLY A 381 -22.10 4.80 -21.52
N TYR A 382 -22.54 3.55 -21.61
CA TYR A 382 -23.86 3.12 -21.17
C TYR A 382 -24.07 3.32 -19.66
N TRP A 383 -23.09 2.89 -18.85
CA TRP A 383 -23.17 3.05 -17.40
C TRP A 383 -23.30 4.53 -17.02
N HIS A 384 -22.45 5.40 -17.57
CA HIS A 384 -22.49 6.83 -17.31
C HIS A 384 -23.86 7.43 -17.62
N SER A 385 -24.38 7.19 -18.82
CA SER A 385 -25.70 7.70 -19.24
C SER A 385 -26.84 7.18 -18.34
N CYS A 386 -26.79 5.89 -17.97
CA CYS A 386 -27.75 5.29 -17.05
C CYS A 386 -27.71 5.95 -15.67
N MET A 387 -26.51 6.15 -15.12
CA MET A 387 -26.35 6.79 -13.81
C MET A 387 -26.79 8.24 -13.81
N ILE A 388 -26.49 9.02 -14.85
CA ILE A 388 -26.96 10.41 -14.96
C ILE A 388 -28.50 10.47 -14.98
N GLN A 389 -29.15 9.64 -15.80
CA GLN A 389 -30.62 9.58 -15.85
C GLN A 389 -31.25 9.10 -14.55
N PHE A 390 -30.62 8.16 -13.85
CA PHE A 390 -31.11 7.66 -12.57
C PHE A 390 -30.99 8.75 -11.50
N LEU A 391 -29.82 9.37 -11.38
CA LEU A 391 -29.55 10.41 -10.38
C LEU A 391 -30.38 11.67 -10.62
N SER A 392 -30.65 12.05 -11.88
CA SER A 392 -31.52 13.19 -12.19
C SER A 392 -32.98 13.00 -11.78
N LYS A 393 -33.41 11.76 -11.53
CA LYS A 393 -34.76 11.45 -11.04
C LYS A 393 -34.85 11.42 -9.52
N LEU A 394 -33.73 11.13 -8.85
CA LEU A 394 -33.65 11.11 -7.39
C LEU A 394 -33.57 12.50 -6.76
N ASP A 395 -33.18 13.50 -7.55
CA ASP A 395 -33.18 14.90 -7.16
C ASP A 395 -34.32 15.66 -7.88
N PRO A 396 -35.60 15.40 -7.55
CA PRO A 396 -36.64 16.33 -7.91
C PRO A 396 -36.41 17.56 -7.04
N TYR A 397 -35.64 18.51 -7.58
CA TYR A 397 -35.61 19.89 -7.12
C TYR A 397 -37.00 20.49 -7.38
N ASP A 398 -37.95 20.07 -6.55
CA ASP A 398 -39.36 20.38 -6.62
C ASP A 398 -39.62 21.57 -5.69
N GLU A 399 -39.97 22.72 -6.28
CA GLU A 399 -40.39 23.93 -5.57
C GLU A 399 -41.52 23.68 -4.54
N GLU A 400 -42.34 22.66 -4.75
CA GLU A 400 -43.41 22.21 -3.88
C GLU A 400 -42.85 21.48 -2.65
N HIS A 401 -41.83 20.63 -2.81
CA HIS A 401 -41.08 20.04 -1.70
C HIS A 401 -40.42 21.10 -0.81
N HIS A 402 -39.83 22.13 -1.42
CA HIS A 402 -39.21 23.25 -0.68
C HIS A 402 -40.25 24.07 0.11
N LYS A 403 -41.46 24.24 -0.44
CA LYS A 403 -42.58 24.88 0.26
C LYS A 403 -43.07 24.04 1.44
N GLU A 404 -43.18 22.72 1.29
CA GLU A 404 -43.62 21.83 2.37
C GLU A 404 -42.58 21.73 3.49
N VAL A 405 -41.30 21.59 3.18
CA VAL A 405 -40.24 21.53 4.19
C VAL A 405 -40.09 22.87 4.93
N ARG A 406 -40.26 24.00 4.23
CA ARG A 406 -40.30 25.34 4.84
C ARG A 406 -41.52 25.53 5.78
N LYS A 407 -42.68 24.92 5.46
CA LYS A 407 -43.86 24.92 6.37
C LYS A 407 -43.59 24.16 7.66
N LEU A 408 -42.69 23.18 7.65
CA LEU A 408 -42.25 22.43 8.84
C LEU A 408 -41.22 23.21 9.69
N GLY A 409 -40.91 24.47 9.32
CA GLY A 409 -39.92 25.30 10.02
C GLY A 409 -38.47 24.90 9.72
N VAL A 410 -38.25 23.96 8.80
CA VAL A 410 -36.94 23.54 8.34
C VAL A 410 -36.56 24.41 7.14
N VAL A 411 -35.51 25.23 7.31
CA VAL A 411 -34.90 25.93 6.19
C VAL A 411 -33.89 24.97 5.59
N LEU A 412 -34.23 24.41 4.43
CA LEU A 412 -33.24 23.75 3.58
C LEU A 412 -32.31 24.85 3.07
N GLU A 413 -31.11 24.93 3.61
CA GLU A 413 -30.02 25.58 2.92
C GLU A 413 -29.77 24.75 1.66
N VAL A 414 -29.76 25.40 0.50
CA VAL A 414 -29.16 24.80 -0.69
C VAL A 414 -27.77 24.40 -0.23
N ASP A 415 -27.46 23.10 -0.22
CA ASP A 415 -26.12 22.68 0.12
C ASP A 415 -25.25 23.23 -1.02
N GLU A 416 -24.64 24.40 -0.79
CA GLU A 416 -23.64 25.00 -1.69
C GLU A 416 -22.41 24.09 -1.82
N ARG A 417 -22.38 22.97 -1.09
CA ARG A 417 -21.48 21.88 -1.40
C ARG A 417 -21.73 21.45 -2.84
N PRO A 418 -20.72 21.56 -3.72
CA PRO A 418 -20.86 21.09 -5.09
C PRO A 418 -21.33 19.64 -5.03
N VAL A 419 -22.27 19.27 -5.92
CA VAL A 419 -22.68 17.88 -6.17
C VAL A 419 -21.51 16.97 -5.83
N PRO A 420 -21.63 16.03 -4.86
CA PRO A 420 -20.49 15.28 -4.36
C PRO A 420 -19.62 14.86 -5.53
N TYR A 421 -18.30 15.11 -5.47
CA TYR A 421 -17.37 14.82 -6.56
C TYR A 421 -17.47 13.35 -6.97
N ARG A 422 -18.37 13.03 -7.91
CA ARG A 422 -18.73 11.67 -8.29
C ARG A 422 -17.91 11.27 -9.49
N ILE A 423 -17.44 10.03 -9.49
CA ILE A 423 -16.70 9.50 -10.63
C ILE A 423 -17.52 9.52 -11.93
N SER A 424 -18.86 9.45 -11.82
CA SER A 424 -19.77 9.62 -12.96
C SER A 424 -19.52 10.94 -13.69
N LEU A 425 -19.22 12.03 -12.98
CA LEU A 425 -18.97 13.33 -13.60
C LEU A 425 -17.61 13.42 -14.30
N VAL A 426 -16.68 12.51 -14.00
CA VAL A 426 -15.33 12.47 -14.62
C VAL A 426 -15.27 11.47 -15.76
N ILE A 427 -15.85 10.28 -15.62
CA ILE A 427 -15.65 9.19 -16.56
C ILE A 427 -16.35 9.41 -17.91
N GLY A 428 -17.44 10.20 -17.95
CA GLY A 428 -18.20 10.46 -19.17
C GLY A 428 -17.72 11.64 -20.03
N THR A 429 -16.68 12.38 -19.65
CA THR A 429 -16.34 13.65 -20.34
C THR A 429 -15.81 13.46 -21.76
N ARG A 430 -15.20 12.31 -22.08
CA ARG A 430 -14.70 12.04 -23.44
C ARG A 430 -15.83 11.93 -24.48
N ILE A 431 -17.01 11.46 -24.08
CA ILE A 431 -18.17 11.45 -24.97
C ILE A 431 -18.62 12.87 -25.27
N LYS A 432 -18.53 13.81 -24.32
CA LYS A 432 -18.81 15.23 -24.57
C LYS A 432 -17.76 15.89 -25.47
N GLU A 433 -16.48 15.53 -25.34
CA GLU A 433 -15.40 16.06 -26.18
C GLU A 433 -15.51 15.55 -27.63
N ILE A 434 -15.78 14.26 -27.84
CA ILE A 434 -16.03 13.68 -29.16
C ILE A 434 -17.32 14.23 -29.76
N ILE A 435 -18.40 14.34 -28.97
CA ILE A 435 -19.64 14.96 -29.43
C ILE A 435 -19.42 16.43 -29.79
N ASN A 436 -18.59 17.20 -29.07
CA ASN A 436 -18.31 18.59 -29.44
C ASN A 436 -17.41 18.74 -30.68
N GLU A 437 -16.50 17.81 -30.95
CA GLU A 437 -15.71 17.78 -32.19
C GLU A 437 -16.53 17.26 -33.38
N GLU A 438 -17.46 16.34 -33.15
CA GLU A 438 -18.35 15.79 -34.16
C GLU A 438 -19.64 16.62 -34.35
N LEU A 439 -20.04 17.52 -33.44
CA LEU A 439 -21.23 18.37 -33.61
C LEU A 439 -21.13 19.37 -34.77
N ASP A 440 -19.95 19.54 -35.37
CA ASP A 440 -19.79 20.22 -36.66
C ASP A 440 -20.15 19.31 -37.88
N GLU A 441 -20.34 17.99 -37.68
CA GLU A 441 -20.67 17.00 -38.73
C GLU A 441 -21.78 15.94 -38.37
N PHE A 442 -22.24 15.81 -37.11
CA PHE A 442 -22.98 14.63 -36.60
C PHE A 442 -24.48 14.84 -36.31
N GLU A 443 -25.16 15.82 -36.90
CA GLU A 443 -26.63 15.97 -36.76
C GLU A 443 -27.45 14.84 -37.42
N SER A 444 -26.84 13.85 -38.09
CA SER A 444 -27.59 12.88 -38.92
C SER A 444 -27.90 11.50 -38.31
N TRP A 445 -27.45 11.15 -37.09
CA TRP A 445 -27.57 9.77 -36.57
C TRP A 445 -28.55 9.54 -35.40
N TRP A 446 -29.11 10.59 -34.78
CA TRP A 446 -30.06 10.45 -33.66
C TRP A 446 -31.16 11.52 -33.66
N PRO A 447 -32.28 11.34 -34.38
CA PRO A 447 -33.38 12.30 -34.33
C PRO A 447 -34.19 12.09 -33.04
N GLY A 448 -34.11 13.03 -32.09
CA GLY A 448 -35.13 13.14 -31.02
C GLY A 448 -34.71 13.61 -29.63
N ILE A 449 -33.44 13.93 -29.35
CA ILE A 449 -33.05 14.44 -28.02
C ILE A 449 -32.75 15.94 -28.12
N SER A 450 -33.76 16.78 -27.82
CA SER A 450 -33.52 18.20 -27.53
C SER A 450 -32.92 18.30 -26.13
N TYR A 451 -31.66 18.73 -26.01
CA TYR A 451 -31.07 19.09 -24.73
C TYR A 451 -31.57 20.49 -24.31
N PRO A 452 -32.26 20.66 -23.17
CA PRO A 452 -32.52 21.98 -22.63
C PRO A 452 -31.30 22.40 -21.82
N TYR A 453 -30.33 23.07 -22.44
CA TYR A 453 -29.32 23.80 -21.69
C TYR A 453 -28.96 25.09 -22.43
N GLN A 454 -29.73 26.15 -22.15
CA GLN A 454 -29.29 27.51 -22.39
C GLN A 454 -28.29 27.87 -21.29
N GLY A 455 -27.01 27.83 -21.63
CA GLY A 455 -25.97 28.42 -20.78
C GLY A 455 -26.18 29.93 -20.71
N MET A 456 -26.56 30.43 -19.53
CA MET A 456 -26.32 31.83 -19.18
C MET A 456 -24.81 32.04 -19.09
N VAL A 457 -24.25 32.72 -20.08
CA VAL A 457 -22.94 33.35 -19.99
C VAL A 457 -23.13 34.62 -19.16
N ALA A 458 -22.62 34.62 -17.93
CA ALA A 458 -22.41 35.86 -17.19
C ALA A 458 -21.01 36.37 -17.51
N GLY A 459 -20.94 37.62 -17.98
CA GLY A 459 -19.71 38.35 -18.29
C GLY A 459 -19.02 38.96 -17.08
#